data_AF-A0A484C7Q5-F1
#
_entry.id   AF-A0A484C7Q5-F1
#
_cell.length_a   1.000
_cell.length_b   1.000
_cell.length_c   1.000
_cell.angle_alpha   90.00
_cell.angle_beta   90.00
_cell.angle_gamma   90.00
#
_symmetry.space_group_name_H-M   'P 1'
#
loop_
_entity.id
_entity.type
_entity.pdbx_description
1 polymer ?
#
loop_
_entity_poly.entity_id
_entity_poly.type
_entity_poly.pdbx_seq_one_letter_code
_entity_poly.pdbx_strand_id
1 'polypeptide(L)'
;MDRVVLLLLLCVAPLVRGYPTGLVTDSCVNMLPNHSGHSPQTKPAPFTVMMDRSSYKLGDQVKVTLQAPAPLTFRGFLLEAREVGGLSPVGSFSLISTDAQLLTCSQKSNSAVAHNSGNIKTSIQVKWTPDASGNANNIQFHATFVQDFNTFWVVTSPALTFANGVAGGPTTLTTSTTTIQQFTPPSLVQQTSISSANCSISKVCFSQPSNCDPANGDCYFMSALMVSGEAIRYEMKGPSNGYIAFGLSDDQKMGNDDIYICGIDGNGIVGVQHAISTGRTYPTILPLGNVSNITASVQNGVISCSFTSMNIISLTRTAGFSNAYYLLFVHGPSSNGKIQIHTETFISTKTINISDPGVVQDEGVPSIVKAHGALMLIAWMTLGSLGMMVARYLKKTAKGKKVIGKDVWFVVHVGVMILTVAATIIAFILIFSYEQQWSGGVHPVLGCLVMILSFLQPIMALLRCAPQHPRRFLFNWSHALNALVIKVLAVAAIFTGLQYLDSTTDQWLVKVMGGMVGWEALFFILLDVQSRCMVNRTDTLDLTAMTNEGLLVALFFLGNFAFLVALLVGIGSS
;
A
#
# COMPACT_ATOMS: atom_id res chain seq x y z
N MET A 1 6.72 -32.28 -24.25
CA MET A 1 6.20 -31.10 -23.54
C MET A 1 7.33 -30.42 -22.74
N ASP A 2 8.59 -30.69 -23.10
CA ASP A 2 9.73 -30.57 -22.20
C ASP A 2 10.62 -29.36 -22.50
N ARG A 3 10.39 -28.65 -23.62
CA ARG A 3 11.20 -27.48 -24.01
C ARG A 3 10.63 -26.13 -23.57
N VAL A 4 9.33 -26.05 -23.29
CA VAL A 4 8.66 -24.79 -22.91
C VAL A 4 8.80 -24.50 -21.40
N VAL A 5 8.92 -25.54 -20.57
CA VAL A 5 9.00 -25.41 -19.11
C VAL A 5 10.40 -25.01 -18.62
N LEU A 6 11.45 -25.36 -19.37
CA LEU A 6 12.84 -25.06 -19.00
C LEU A 6 13.20 -23.57 -19.20
N LEU A 7 12.53 -22.87 -20.12
CA LEU A 7 12.76 -21.45 -20.40
C LEU A 7 12.17 -20.50 -19.35
N LEU A 8 11.20 -20.96 -18.54
CA LEU A 8 10.56 -20.16 -17.50
C LEU A 8 11.32 -20.13 -16.16
N LEU A 9 12.23 -21.07 -15.92
CA LEU A 9 12.96 -21.21 -14.65
C LEU A 9 14.27 -20.40 -14.57
N LEU A 10 14.73 -19.81 -15.68
CA LEU A 10 16.02 -19.08 -15.75
C LEU A 10 15.93 -17.58 -15.49
N CYS A 11 14.74 -17.00 -15.27
CA CYS A 11 14.56 -15.54 -15.24
C CYS A 11 14.36 -14.88 -13.86
N VAL A 12 14.53 -15.57 -12.73
CA VAL A 12 14.26 -14.93 -11.41
C VAL A 12 15.28 -15.29 -10.34
N ALA A 13 16.38 -14.53 -10.28
CA ALA A 13 17.13 -14.29 -9.04
C ALA A 13 17.95 -12.99 -9.18
N PRO A 14 17.55 -11.88 -8.52
CA PRO A 14 18.42 -10.71 -8.42
C PRO A 14 19.49 -10.93 -7.34
N LEU A 15 20.75 -10.78 -7.73
CA LEU A 15 21.91 -10.67 -6.84
C LEU A 15 21.86 -9.32 -6.09
N VAL A 16 21.76 -9.34 -4.77
CA VAL A 16 21.85 -8.13 -3.93
C VAL A 16 23.32 -7.70 -3.83
N ARG A 17 23.66 -6.48 -4.27
CA ARG A 17 24.98 -5.86 -4.13
C ARG A 17 24.98 -4.89 -2.94
N GLY A 18 25.83 -5.10 -1.94
CA GLY A 18 26.12 -4.10 -0.90
C GLY A 18 27.25 -3.16 -1.35
N TYR A 19 27.07 -1.84 -1.19
CA TYR A 19 28.05 -0.82 -1.61
C TYR A 19 28.88 -0.33 -0.41
N PRO A 20 30.16 -0.76 -0.24
CA PRO A 20 31.04 -0.25 0.83
C PRO A 20 31.59 1.16 0.54
N THR A 21 31.43 1.62 -0.69
CA THR A 21 31.80 2.95 -1.18
C THR A 21 30.51 3.71 -1.43
N GLY A 22 30.33 4.90 -0.84
CA GLY A 22 29.08 5.69 -0.87
C GLY A 22 28.70 6.29 -2.23
N LEU A 23 28.84 5.52 -3.32
CA LEU A 23 28.30 5.78 -4.65
C LEU A 23 26.80 5.53 -4.65
N VAL A 24 26.06 6.36 -3.93
CA VAL A 24 24.63 6.21 -3.66
C VAL A 24 23.80 7.21 -4.45
N THR A 25 24.03 7.30 -5.77
CA THR A 25 23.32 8.25 -6.65
C THR A 25 21.80 8.03 -6.64
N ASP A 26 21.35 6.78 -6.48
CA ASP A 26 19.92 6.45 -6.38
C ASP A 26 19.29 6.98 -5.08
N SER A 27 20.10 7.19 -4.04
CA SER A 27 19.68 7.77 -2.77
C SER A 27 19.54 9.28 -2.81
N CYS A 28 19.98 9.97 -3.87
CA CYS A 28 19.86 11.43 -3.95
C CYS A 28 18.40 11.89 -3.94
N VAL A 29 17.46 11.10 -4.48
CA VAL A 29 16.05 11.53 -4.60
C VAL A 29 15.42 11.73 -3.23
N ASN A 30 15.53 10.72 -2.37
CA ASN A 30 14.86 10.67 -1.07
C ASN A 30 15.82 10.86 0.13
N MET A 31 17.12 11.00 -0.12
CA MET A 31 18.18 11.01 0.88
C MET A 31 18.24 9.72 1.71
N LEU A 32 17.60 8.62 1.29
CA LEU A 32 17.55 7.37 2.05
C LEU A 32 18.61 6.38 1.56
N PRO A 33 19.43 5.79 2.44
CA PRO A 33 20.31 4.69 2.06
C PRO A 33 19.44 3.48 1.68
N ASN A 34 19.79 2.80 0.58
CA ASN A 34 19.04 1.64 0.11
C ASN A 34 19.40 0.37 0.91
N HIS A 35 19.18 0.42 2.23
CA HIS A 35 19.32 -0.73 3.13
C HIS A 35 17.98 -1.46 3.20
N SER A 36 17.92 -2.64 2.58
CA SER A 36 16.69 -3.43 2.44
C SER A 36 15.99 -3.62 3.79
N GLY A 37 14.76 -3.10 3.92
CA GLY A 37 13.91 -3.31 5.09
C GLY A 37 14.19 -2.39 6.28
N HIS A 38 15.04 -1.36 6.15
CA HIS A 38 15.35 -0.42 7.22
C HIS A 38 14.90 1.01 6.89
N SER A 39 14.34 1.69 7.89
CA SER A 39 13.88 3.08 7.80
C SER A 39 14.71 3.98 8.72
N PRO A 40 14.73 5.31 8.51
CA PRO A 40 15.39 6.23 9.42
C PRO A 40 14.91 6.04 10.85
N GLN A 41 15.81 6.25 11.80
CA GLN A 41 15.51 6.23 13.22
C GLN A 41 14.48 7.31 13.56
N THR A 42 13.49 6.94 14.37
CA THR A 42 12.36 7.80 14.75
C THR A 42 12.65 8.75 15.91
N LYS A 43 13.76 8.53 16.63
CA LYS A 43 14.25 9.44 17.67
C LYS A 43 15.02 10.60 17.04
N PRO A 44 15.04 11.80 17.66
CA PRO A 44 15.81 12.93 17.17
C PRO A 44 17.25 12.56 16.82
N ALA A 45 17.74 13.03 15.68
CA ALA A 45 19.09 12.74 15.24
C ALA A 45 20.10 13.39 16.20
N PRO A 46 21.11 12.65 16.67
CA PRO A 46 22.16 13.23 17.50
C PRO A 46 23.15 14.06 16.66
N PHE A 47 23.14 13.92 15.33
CA PHE A 47 24.07 14.57 14.42
C PHE A 47 23.55 15.92 13.92
N THR A 48 24.46 16.84 13.64
CA THR A 48 24.12 18.21 13.22
C THR A 48 24.81 18.60 11.92
N VAL A 49 24.11 19.38 11.10
CA VAL A 49 24.66 20.06 9.92
C VAL A 49 24.77 21.55 10.26
N MET A 50 25.99 22.09 10.23
CA MET A 50 26.27 23.48 10.57
C MET A 50 26.92 24.20 9.39
N MET A 51 26.59 25.47 9.23
CA MET A 51 27.20 26.36 8.25
C MET A 51 28.06 27.41 8.98
N ASP A 52 29.10 27.92 8.32
CA ASP A 52 29.93 29.01 8.86
C ASP A 52 29.24 30.38 8.88
N ARG A 53 28.05 30.47 8.28
CA ARG A 53 27.23 31.68 8.15
C ARG A 53 25.75 31.32 8.02
N SER A 54 24.86 32.29 8.27
CA SER A 54 23.40 32.13 8.15
C SER A 54 22.81 32.73 6.87
N SER A 55 23.61 33.46 6.08
CA SER A 55 23.21 34.03 4.80
C SER A 55 24.31 33.93 3.74
N TYR A 56 23.95 34.00 2.46
CA TYR A 56 24.89 33.91 1.35
C TYR A 56 24.53 34.86 0.19
N LYS A 57 25.53 35.16 -0.63
CA LYS A 57 25.41 35.88 -1.91
C LYS A 57 25.89 35.00 -3.07
N LEU A 58 25.50 35.35 -4.29
CA LEU A 58 26.04 34.69 -5.48
C LEU A 58 27.57 34.84 -5.50
N GLY A 59 28.28 33.74 -5.74
CA GLY A 59 29.74 33.67 -5.70
C GLY A 59 30.35 33.36 -4.34
N ASP A 60 29.57 33.30 -3.25
CA ASP A 60 30.09 32.89 -1.94
C ASP A 60 30.48 31.41 -1.92
N GLN A 61 31.50 31.08 -1.12
CA GLN A 61 31.78 29.71 -0.70
C GLN A 61 31.40 29.55 0.78
N VAL A 62 30.40 28.71 1.03
CA VAL A 62 29.86 28.43 2.37
C VAL A 62 30.49 27.15 2.88
N LYS A 63 31.09 27.18 4.08
CA LYS A 63 31.66 25.98 4.70
C LYS A 63 30.57 25.24 5.47
N VAL A 64 30.33 23.99 5.10
CA VAL A 64 29.32 23.11 5.71
C VAL A 64 30.03 22.02 6.49
N THR A 65 29.62 21.81 7.74
CA THR A 65 30.19 20.85 8.69
C THR A 65 29.13 19.87 9.15
N LEU A 66 29.35 18.59 8.90
CA LEU A 66 28.58 17.48 9.44
C LEU A 66 29.28 17.01 10.72
N GLN A 67 28.60 17.03 11.85
CA GLN A 67 29.21 16.79 13.15
C GLN A 67 28.44 15.75 13.97
N ALA A 68 29.19 14.83 14.60
CA ALA A 68 28.70 13.98 15.68
C ALA A 68 29.11 14.53 17.05
N PRO A 69 28.19 14.60 18.03
CA PRO A 69 28.55 14.94 19.41
C PRO A 69 29.28 13.76 20.06
N ALA A 70 30.33 14.03 20.83
CA ALA A 70 31.04 12.97 21.56
C ALA A 70 30.09 12.29 22.57
N PRO A 71 30.10 10.95 22.72
CA PRO A 71 31.04 9.98 22.14
C PRO A 71 30.57 9.33 20.81
N LEU A 72 29.56 9.89 20.14
CA LEU A 72 28.95 9.29 18.96
C LEU A 72 29.80 9.46 17.70
N THR A 73 29.61 8.55 16.76
CA THR A 73 30.30 8.51 15.46
C THR A 73 29.35 8.03 14.36
N PHE A 74 29.68 8.29 13.10
CA PHE A 74 28.95 7.78 11.93
C PHE A 74 29.93 7.17 10.91
N ARG A 75 29.46 6.22 10.11
CA ARG A 75 30.26 5.51 9.09
C ARG A 75 29.94 6.01 7.68
N GLY A 76 28.66 6.21 7.40
CA GLY A 76 28.19 6.70 6.10
C GLY A 76 27.53 8.05 6.21
N PHE A 77 27.60 8.83 5.15
CA PHE A 77 26.77 10.01 4.97
C PHE A 77 26.45 10.28 3.50
N LEU A 78 25.40 11.06 3.29
CA LEU A 78 25.02 11.70 2.03
C LEU A 78 24.58 13.14 2.36
N LEU A 79 25.03 14.14 1.62
CA LEU A 79 24.74 15.56 1.81
C LEU A 79 24.33 16.19 0.49
N GLU A 80 23.23 16.94 0.49
CA GLU A 80 22.73 17.68 -0.66
C GLU A 80 22.18 19.04 -0.20
N ALA A 81 22.28 20.08 -1.04
CA ALA A 81 21.65 21.37 -0.78
C ALA A 81 20.40 21.51 -1.66
N ARG A 82 19.28 21.95 -1.10
CA ARG A 82 18.01 22.15 -1.80
C ARG A 82 17.43 23.52 -1.48
N GLU A 83 16.64 24.09 -2.38
CA GLU A 83 15.80 25.24 -2.02
C GLU A 83 14.84 24.87 -0.90
N VAL A 84 14.48 25.82 -0.04
CA VAL A 84 13.50 25.58 1.03
C VAL A 84 12.18 25.16 0.39
N GLY A 85 11.75 23.91 0.64
CA GLY A 85 10.55 23.31 0.03
C GLY A 85 10.77 22.65 -1.34
N GLY A 86 11.98 22.72 -1.89
CA GLY A 86 12.35 22.08 -3.15
C GLY A 86 12.90 20.66 -2.97
N LEU A 87 12.81 19.85 -4.03
CA LEU A 87 13.36 18.48 -4.05
C LEU A 87 14.63 18.33 -4.92
N SER A 88 14.98 19.36 -5.70
CA SER A 88 16.12 19.32 -6.61
C SER A 88 17.38 19.92 -5.97
N PRO A 89 18.57 19.34 -6.23
CA PRO A 89 19.81 19.90 -5.73
C PRO A 89 20.13 21.25 -6.36
N VAL A 90 20.61 22.18 -5.53
CA VAL A 90 21.07 23.51 -5.94
C VAL A 90 22.51 23.76 -5.54
N GLY A 91 23.21 24.53 -6.36
CA GLY A 91 24.64 24.80 -6.19
C GLY A 91 25.52 23.57 -6.41
N SER A 92 26.79 23.70 -6.02
CA SER A 92 27.80 22.66 -6.19
C SER A 92 28.75 22.59 -4.99
N PHE A 93 29.27 21.40 -4.73
CA PHE A 93 30.17 21.13 -3.62
C PHE A 93 31.62 20.98 -4.08
N SER A 94 32.55 21.31 -3.18
CA SER A 94 33.96 20.96 -3.26
C SER A 94 34.45 20.41 -1.93
N LEU A 95 35.39 19.46 -1.98
CA LEU A 95 35.82 18.68 -0.82
C LEU A 95 36.85 19.45 0.02
N ILE A 96 36.71 19.42 1.34
CA ILE A 96 37.77 19.77 2.30
C ILE A 96 38.31 18.49 2.95
N SER A 97 37.41 17.60 3.38
CA SER A 97 37.77 16.32 4.03
C SER A 97 38.11 15.24 3.00
N THR A 98 39.14 14.43 3.29
CA THR A 98 39.60 13.33 2.42
C THR A 98 38.70 12.10 2.46
N ASP A 99 37.84 11.96 3.47
CA ASP A 99 36.96 10.80 3.67
C ASP A 99 35.58 10.97 3.00
N ALA A 100 35.52 11.86 2.01
CA ALA A 100 34.36 12.26 1.25
C ALA A 100 34.61 12.14 -0.26
N GLN A 101 33.54 12.04 -1.04
CA GLN A 101 33.55 12.05 -2.51
C GLN A 101 32.35 12.85 -3.02
N LEU A 102 32.51 13.46 -4.20
CA LEU A 102 31.44 14.19 -4.88
C LEU A 102 30.57 13.20 -5.68
N LEU A 103 29.27 13.46 -5.70
CA LEU A 103 28.31 12.71 -6.50
C LEU A 103 27.60 13.63 -7.51
N THR A 104 27.14 13.02 -8.58
CA THR A 104 26.27 13.64 -9.58
C THR A 104 24.84 13.18 -9.34
N CYS A 105 24.06 14.00 -8.63
CA CYS A 105 22.63 13.82 -8.42
C CYS A 105 21.83 14.66 -9.42
N SER A 106 20.70 14.13 -9.89
CA SER A 106 19.78 14.82 -10.82
C SER A 106 20.47 15.43 -12.04
N GLN A 107 21.42 14.68 -12.63
CA GLN A 107 22.24 15.08 -13.78
C GLN A 107 23.09 16.35 -13.58
N LYS A 108 23.13 16.90 -12.36
CA LYS A 108 23.94 18.05 -11.98
C LYS A 108 25.26 17.58 -11.37
N SER A 109 26.38 17.98 -11.96
CA SER A 109 27.70 17.57 -11.46
C SER A 109 28.01 18.21 -10.12
N ASN A 110 28.67 17.47 -9.22
CA ASN A 110 29.07 17.92 -7.88
C ASN A 110 27.91 18.43 -7.02
N SER A 111 26.70 17.92 -7.25
CA SER A 111 25.47 18.39 -6.59
C SER A 111 25.25 17.79 -5.21
N ALA A 112 25.97 16.72 -4.86
CA ALA A 112 25.95 16.12 -3.54
C ALA A 112 27.33 15.60 -3.12
N VAL A 113 27.44 15.25 -1.83
CA VAL A 113 28.65 14.67 -1.24
C VAL A 113 28.30 13.42 -0.46
N ALA A 114 29.07 12.36 -0.62
CA ALA A 114 28.92 11.14 0.17
C ALA A 114 30.26 10.67 0.74
N HIS A 115 30.20 9.71 1.65
CA HIS A 115 31.39 9.01 2.15
C HIS A 115 32.08 8.19 1.05
N ASN A 116 33.41 8.08 1.10
CA ASN A 116 34.18 7.23 0.17
C ASN A 116 34.61 5.87 0.75
N SER A 117 34.44 5.69 2.06
CA SER A 117 34.78 4.46 2.80
C SER A 117 33.87 4.28 4.01
N GLY A 118 33.72 3.03 4.48
CA GLY A 118 32.97 2.68 5.70
C GLY A 118 33.70 2.96 7.03
N ASN A 119 34.80 3.70 6.99
CA ASN A 119 35.58 4.09 8.17
C ASN A 119 34.76 5.00 9.10
N ILE A 120 35.05 4.93 10.39
CA ILE A 120 34.36 5.71 11.43
C ILE A 120 34.75 7.19 11.30
N LYS A 121 33.76 8.09 11.41
CA LYS A 121 33.90 9.54 11.28
C LYS A 121 33.23 10.24 12.45
N THR A 122 33.82 11.37 12.86
CA THR A 122 33.25 12.28 13.86
C THR A 122 32.85 13.62 13.25
N SER A 123 33.55 14.07 12.22
CA SER A 123 33.29 15.34 11.54
C SER A 123 33.65 15.24 10.06
N ILE A 124 32.86 15.86 9.19
CA ILE A 124 33.16 16.05 7.76
C ILE A 124 32.91 17.50 7.40
N GLN A 125 33.86 18.10 6.68
CA GLN A 125 33.78 19.46 6.18
C GLN A 125 33.83 19.49 4.66
N VAL A 126 32.97 20.31 4.06
CA VAL A 126 32.91 20.59 2.63
C VAL A 126 32.63 22.06 2.39
N LYS A 127 32.85 22.53 1.16
CA LYS A 127 32.40 23.85 0.72
C LYS A 127 31.24 23.71 -0.26
N TRP A 128 30.24 24.55 -0.11
CA TRP A 128 29.13 24.69 -1.05
C TRP A 128 29.20 26.05 -1.74
N THR A 129 28.94 26.08 -3.05
CA THR A 129 28.93 27.28 -3.90
C THR A 129 27.57 27.38 -4.60
N PRO A 130 26.86 28.52 -4.53
CA PRO A 130 25.57 28.70 -5.18
C PRO A 130 25.71 28.73 -6.70
N ASP A 131 24.61 28.46 -7.41
CA ASP A 131 24.58 28.46 -8.87
C ASP A 131 24.80 29.88 -9.44
N ALA A 132 25.62 29.98 -10.50
CA ALA A 132 25.99 31.26 -11.10
C ALA A 132 24.83 31.94 -11.89
N SER A 133 23.76 31.19 -12.20
CA SER A 133 22.62 31.68 -12.97
C SER A 133 21.31 31.04 -12.48
N GLY A 134 20.42 31.86 -11.92
CA GLY A 134 19.10 31.44 -11.41
C GLY A 134 18.51 32.47 -10.43
N ASN A 135 17.22 32.37 -10.13
CA ASN A 135 16.59 33.11 -9.03
C ASN A 135 17.15 32.55 -7.71
N ALA A 136 18.02 33.29 -7.04
CA ALA A 136 18.60 32.84 -5.78
C ALA A 136 17.57 32.91 -4.64
N ASN A 137 17.30 31.76 -4.06
CA ASN A 137 16.30 31.56 -3.01
C ASN A 137 16.96 31.13 -1.69
N ASN A 138 16.17 31.09 -0.62
CA ASN A 138 16.63 30.47 0.64
C ASN A 138 16.81 28.97 0.42
N ILE A 139 17.89 28.40 0.96
CA ILE A 139 18.24 26.98 0.80
C ILE A 139 18.43 26.29 2.15
N GLN A 140 18.34 24.96 2.16
CA GLN A 140 18.63 24.09 3.31
C GLN A 140 19.54 22.94 2.88
N PHE A 141 20.38 22.47 3.81
CA PHE A 141 21.19 21.28 3.60
C PHE A 141 20.47 20.08 4.18
N HIS A 142 20.28 19.06 3.34
CA HIS A 142 19.77 17.76 3.74
C HIS A 142 20.95 16.80 3.89
N ALA A 143 21.04 16.13 5.02
CA ALA A 143 22.11 15.17 5.29
C ALA A 143 21.55 13.87 5.86
N THR A 144 22.11 12.77 5.41
CA THR A 144 21.84 11.44 5.94
C THR A 144 23.06 10.98 6.70
N PHE A 145 22.88 10.52 7.93
CA PHE A 145 23.94 9.98 8.78
C PHE A 145 23.68 8.50 9.03
N VAL A 146 24.60 7.64 8.63
CA VAL A 146 24.54 6.19 8.83
C VAL A 146 25.51 5.80 9.93
N GLN A 147 25.01 5.36 11.07
CA GLN A 147 25.82 4.88 12.19
C GLN A 147 26.24 3.42 11.98
N ASP A 148 25.28 2.58 11.54
CA ASP A 148 25.49 1.19 11.12
C ASP A 148 24.44 0.79 10.06
N PHE A 149 24.47 -0.46 9.58
CA PHE A 149 23.58 -0.92 8.50
C PHE A 149 22.08 -0.74 8.82
N ASN A 150 21.68 -0.85 10.09
CA ASN A 150 20.29 -0.75 10.50
C ASN A 150 19.92 0.64 11.04
N THR A 151 20.93 1.43 11.42
CA THR A 151 20.75 2.66 12.19
C THR A 151 21.22 3.89 11.41
N PHE A 152 20.28 4.70 10.94
CA PHE A 152 20.58 5.94 10.21
C PHE A 152 19.51 7.01 10.44
N TRP A 153 19.85 8.27 10.19
CA TRP A 153 18.96 9.44 10.33
C TRP A 153 19.03 10.31 9.08
N VAL A 154 17.95 11.04 8.80
CA VAL A 154 17.92 12.14 7.84
C VAL A 154 17.72 13.43 8.61
N VAL A 155 18.56 14.43 8.35
CA VAL A 155 18.65 15.68 9.10
C VAL A 155 18.61 16.84 8.10
N THR A 156 17.79 17.84 8.39
CA THR A 156 17.73 19.09 7.63
C THR A 156 18.33 20.21 8.46
N SER A 157 19.23 21.00 7.86
CA SER A 157 19.84 22.17 8.52
C SER A 157 18.82 23.31 8.68
N PRO A 158 19.11 24.31 9.54
CA PRO A 158 18.46 25.61 9.44
C PRO A 158 18.60 26.20 8.03
N ALA A 159 17.67 27.06 7.64
CA ALA A 159 17.72 27.72 6.34
C ALA A 159 18.90 28.71 6.26
N LEU A 160 19.60 28.68 5.13
CA LEU A 160 20.63 29.65 4.75
C LEU A 160 19.97 30.68 3.83
N THR A 161 19.93 31.94 4.27
CA THR A 161 19.14 32.98 3.61
C THR A 161 19.89 33.68 2.48
N PHE A 162 19.21 33.97 1.38
CA PHE A 162 19.82 34.72 0.28
C PHE A 162 19.81 36.23 0.60
N ALA A 163 21.00 36.84 0.68
CA ALA A 163 21.16 38.26 0.94
C ALA A 163 21.17 39.05 -0.37
N ASN A 164 20.01 39.52 -0.81
CA ASN A 164 19.90 40.44 -1.94
C ASN A 164 20.70 41.72 -1.62
N GLY A 165 21.57 42.13 -2.54
CA GLY A 165 22.52 43.24 -2.36
C GLY A 165 21.88 44.63 -2.31
N VAL A 166 21.00 44.88 -1.34
CA VAL A 166 20.53 46.23 -1.00
C VAL A 166 21.20 46.64 0.31
N ALA A 167 22.07 47.64 0.22
CA ALA A 167 22.65 48.28 1.39
C ALA A 167 21.54 48.94 2.23
N GLY A 168 21.46 48.58 3.50
CA GLY A 168 20.53 49.21 4.43
C GLY A 168 20.80 48.82 5.89
N GLY A 169 21.67 49.61 6.55
CA GLY A 169 21.67 49.92 7.99
C GLY A 169 21.84 48.79 9.02
N PRO A 170 22.47 49.07 10.19
CA PRO A 170 22.61 48.08 11.25
C PRO A 170 21.25 47.82 11.91
N THR A 171 20.65 46.66 11.66
CA THR A 171 19.47 46.19 12.38
C THR A 171 19.91 45.72 13.78
N THR A 172 19.51 46.49 14.78
CA THR A 172 19.55 46.12 16.20
C THR A 172 18.94 44.74 16.43
N LEU A 173 19.63 43.93 17.24
CA LEU A 173 19.13 42.64 17.74
C LEU A 173 17.77 42.83 18.42
N THR A 174 16.71 42.34 17.78
CA THR A 174 15.47 42.00 18.50
C THR A 174 15.54 40.52 18.84
N THR A 175 15.81 40.26 20.11
CA THR A 175 15.75 38.94 20.73
C THR A 175 14.32 38.42 20.62
N SER A 176 14.03 37.54 19.67
CA SER A 176 12.79 36.77 19.66
C SER A 176 12.85 35.73 20.78
N THR A 177 12.38 36.13 21.96
CA THR A 177 12.06 35.22 23.05
C THR A 177 11.14 34.12 22.55
N THR A 178 11.55 32.88 22.81
CA THR A 178 10.77 31.66 22.64
C THR A 178 9.55 31.71 23.55
N THR A 179 8.42 32.18 23.02
CA THR A 179 7.12 32.01 23.69
C THR A 179 6.57 30.64 23.30
N ILE A 180 6.59 29.70 24.24
CA ILE A 180 5.77 28.50 24.18
C ILE A 180 4.31 28.98 24.16
N GLN A 181 3.65 28.95 23.01
CA GLN A 181 2.21 29.21 22.95
C GLN A 181 1.47 28.01 23.54
N GLN A 182 0.96 28.25 24.75
CA GLN A 182 0.00 27.44 25.46
C GLN A 182 -1.36 27.58 24.76
N PHE A 183 -2.00 26.45 24.43
CA PHE A 183 -3.35 26.44 23.87
C PHE A 183 -4.34 27.10 24.84
N THR A 184 -4.92 28.23 24.45
CA THR A 184 -6.10 28.79 25.11
C THR A 184 -7.36 28.07 24.60
N PRO A 185 -8.37 27.81 25.46
CA PRO A 185 -9.64 27.23 25.01
C PRO A 185 -10.34 28.17 24.03
N PRO A 186 -11.12 27.66 23.06
CA PRO A 186 -11.83 28.52 22.13
C PRO A 186 -12.95 29.30 22.86
N SER A 187 -12.99 30.60 22.63
CA SER A 187 -14.20 31.41 22.86
C SER A 187 -15.35 30.85 22.01
N LEU A 188 -16.56 30.81 22.59
CA LEU A 188 -17.80 30.45 21.90
C LEU A 188 -17.99 31.33 20.65
N VAL A 189 -17.65 30.80 19.48
CA VAL A 189 -18.11 31.31 18.19
C VAL A 189 -19.15 30.31 17.69
N GLN A 190 -20.30 30.84 17.30
CA GLN A 190 -21.49 30.11 16.86
C GLN A 190 -21.13 29.11 15.76
N GLN A 191 -21.20 27.82 16.09
CA GLN A 191 -20.80 26.70 15.25
C GLN A 191 -21.82 26.56 14.10
N THR A 192 -21.49 27.03 12.90
CA THR A 192 -22.25 26.66 11.70
C THR A 192 -22.00 25.18 11.43
N SER A 193 -23.05 24.37 11.59
CA SER A 193 -22.99 22.93 11.35
C SER A 193 -22.63 22.65 9.88
N ILE A 194 -21.61 21.82 9.65
CA ILE A 194 -21.28 21.31 8.30
C ILE A 194 -22.49 20.54 7.77
N SER A 195 -22.95 20.90 6.56
CA SER A 195 -24.10 20.30 5.87
C SER A 195 -23.79 20.12 4.39
N SER A 196 -24.61 19.30 3.71
CA SER A 196 -24.57 19.13 2.26
C SER A 196 -25.19 20.32 1.49
N ALA A 197 -25.54 21.41 2.18
CA ALA A 197 -26.08 22.60 1.54
C ALA A 197 -25.09 23.19 0.53
N ASN A 198 -25.61 23.54 -0.65
CA ASN A 198 -24.88 24.11 -1.78
C ASN A 198 -23.86 23.17 -2.46
N CYS A 199 -23.89 21.87 -2.17
CA CYS A 199 -23.26 20.87 -3.02
C CYS A 199 -23.82 20.96 -4.45
N SER A 200 -22.94 20.87 -5.45
CA SER A 200 -23.27 21.06 -6.89
C SER A 200 -23.73 22.46 -7.28
N ILE A 201 -23.76 23.43 -6.36
CA ILE A 201 -24.07 24.84 -6.66
C ILE A 201 -22.82 25.69 -6.52
N SER A 202 -22.15 25.60 -5.36
CA SER A 202 -20.90 26.31 -5.09
C SER A 202 -19.82 25.42 -4.49
N LYS A 203 -20.19 24.24 -3.97
CA LYS A 203 -19.26 23.29 -3.37
C LYS A 203 -19.09 22.05 -4.23
N VAL A 204 -17.86 21.56 -4.33
CA VAL A 204 -17.58 20.15 -4.62
C VAL A 204 -17.80 19.35 -3.35
N CYS A 205 -18.56 18.26 -3.42
CA CYS A 205 -18.89 17.46 -2.25
C CYS A 205 -18.68 15.99 -2.49
N PHE A 206 -18.13 15.33 -1.48
CA PHE A 206 -18.05 13.90 -1.33
C PHE A 206 -18.84 13.48 -0.09
N SER A 207 -19.63 12.42 -0.20
CA SER A 207 -20.38 11.84 0.91
C SER A 207 -20.43 10.33 0.77
N GLN A 208 -20.15 9.61 1.85
CA GLN A 208 -20.44 8.19 1.99
C GLN A 208 -21.31 7.93 3.24
N PRO A 209 -22.49 7.30 3.11
CA PRO A 209 -23.12 6.84 1.86
C PRO A 209 -23.48 8.00 0.91
N SER A 210 -23.68 7.70 -0.38
CA SER A 210 -24.00 8.71 -1.40
C SER A 210 -25.23 9.54 -1.01
N ASN A 211 -25.14 10.86 -1.24
CA ASN A 211 -26.17 11.85 -0.92
C ASN A 211 -26.51 11.98 0.58
N CYS A 212 -25.60 11.58 1.47
CA CYS A 212 -25.81 11.80 2.90
C CYS A 212 -25.56 13.26 3.30
N ASP A 213 -26.38 13.77 4.21
CA ASP A 213 -26.21 15.10 4.81
C ASP A 213 -25.54 15.01 6.20
N PRO A 214 -24.32 15.54 6.35
CA PRO A 214 -23.59 15.52 7.63
C PRO A 214 -24.28 16.31 8.76
N ALA A 215 -25.31 17.11 8.47
CA ALA A 215 -26.08 17.78 9.52
C ALA A 215 -27.02 16.84 10.28
N ASN A 216 -27.53 15.79 9.63
CA ASN A 216 -28.65 14.98 10.13
C ASN A 216 -28.32 13.50 10.32
N GLY A 217 -27.10 13.06 9.99
CA GLY A 217 -26.68 11.66 10.13
C GLY A 217 -25.18 11.48 10.22
N ASP A 218 -24.77 10.26 10.58
CA ASP A 218 -23.38 9.83 10.56
C ASP A 218 -22.97 9.51 9.12
N CYS A 219 -22.11 10.35 8.56
CA CYS A 219 -21.52 10.12 7.24
C CYS A 219 -20.09 10.60 7.17
N TYR A 220 -19.34 9.99 6.26
CA TYR A 220 -18.05 10.50 5.84
C TYR A 220 -18.29 11.56 4.79
N PHE A 221 -18.08 12.82 5.16
CA PHE A 221 -18.33 13.97 4.30
C PHE A 221 -17.07 14.81 4.14
N MET A 222 -16.87 15.28 2.92
CA MET A 222 -15.89 16.32 2.60
C MET A 222 -16.51 17.28 1.59
N SER A 223 -16.29 18.57 1.78
CA SER A 223 -16.58 19.56 0.74
C SER A 223 -15.45 20.55 0.57
N ALA A 224 -15.34 21.06 -0.66
CA ALA A 224 -14.40 22.09 -1.05
C ALA A 224 -15.15 23.24 -1.75
N LEU A 225 -14.91 24.45 -1.27
CA LEU A 225 -15.47 25.69 -1.80
C LEU A 225 -14.34 26.63 -2.21
N MET A 226 -14.26 26.99 -3.49
CA MET A 226 -13.38 28.08 -3.94
C MET A 226 -13.93 29.41 -3.41
N VAL A 227 -13.26 29.98 -2.40
CA VAL A 227 -13.61 31.30 -1.84
C VAL A 227 -13.00 32.42 -2.69
N SER A 228 -11.80 32.17 -3.22
CA SER A 228 -11.12 33.01 -4.22
C SER A 228 -10.24 32.13 -5.11
N GLY A 229 -9.62 32.70 -6.16
CA GLY A 229 -8.77 31.94 -7.09
C GLY A 229 -7.59 31.17 -6.45
N GLU A 230 -7.20 31.54 -5.22
CA GLU A 230 -6.08 30.94 -4.48
C GLU A 230 -6.47 30.49 -3.06
N ALA A 231 -7.77 30.53 -2.69
CA ALA A 231 -8.21 30.17 -1.34
C ALA A 231 -9.39 29.20 -1.37
N ILE A 232 -9.19 28.02 -0.78
CA ILE A 232 -10.18 26.94 -0.73
C ILE A 232 -10.61 26.73 0.71
N ARG A 233 -11.93 26.79 0.95
CA ARG A 233 -12.52 26.38 2.22
C ARG A 233 -12.86 24.90 2.15
N TYR A 234 -12.26 24.13 3.06
CA TYR A 234 -12.52 22.72 3.24
C TYR A 234 -13.39 22.49 4.47
N GLU A 235 -14.31 21.54 4.36
CA GLU A 235 -15.17 21.09 5.46
C GLU A 235 -15.20 19.57 5.43
N MET A 236 -14.96 18.93 6.57
CA MET A 236 -14.97 17.47 6.69
C MET A 236 -15.60 17.02 8.00
N LYS A 237 -16.39 15.95 7.95
CA LYS A 237 -17.05 15.37 9.11
C LYS A 237 -17.16 13.85 8.95
N GLY A 238 -17.02 13.10 10.03
CA GLY A 238 -17.33 11.67 10.02
C GLY A 238 -17.00 10.95 11.32
N PRO A 239 -17.62 9.77 11.53
CA PRO A 239 -17.37 8.94 12.72
C PRO A 239 -15.98 8.32 12.67
N SER A 240 -15.13 8.57 13.68
CA SER A 240 -13.80 7.96 13.74
C SER A 240 -13.20 8.03 15.15
N ASN A 241 -12.49 6.97 15.54
CA ASN A 241 -11.79 6.87 16.82
C ASN A 241 -10.35 7.42 16.77
N GLY A 242 -9.99 8.18 15.74
CA GLY A 242 -8.64 8.69 15.58
C GLY A 242 -8.53 9.87 14.65
N TYR A 243 -8.82 9.65 13.38
CA TYR A 243 -8.73 10.70 12.37
C TYR A 243 -9.67 10.44 11.19
N ILE A 244 -9.96 11.53 10.48
CA ILE A 244 -10.45 11.53 9.11
C ILE A 244 -9.47 12.36 8.27
N ALA A 245 -9.25 12.00 7.02
CA ALA A 245 -8.34 12.71 6.13
C ALA A 245 -8.83 12.68 4.70
N PHE A 246 -8.46 13.70 3.93
CA PHE A 246 -8.57 13.66 2.48
C PHE A 246 -7.22 13.96 1.83
N GLY A 247 -7.00 13.36 0.66
CA GLY A 247 -5.85 13.56 -0.20
C GLY A 247 -6.28 14.00 -1.60
N LEU A 248 -5.49 14.87 -2.20
CA LEU A 248 -5.57 15.22 -3.61
C LEU A 248 -4.45 14.48 -4.35
N SER A 249 -4.78 13.85 -5.48
CA SER A 249 -3.83 12.99 -6.20
C SER A 249 -3.92 13.10 -7.73
N ASP A 250 -2.83 12.70 -8.39
CA ASP A 250 -2.70 12.61 -9.84
C ASP A 250 -3.25 11.27 -10.38
N ASP A 251 -3.48 10.29 -9.50
CA ASP A 251 -4.06 8.99 -9.85
C ASP A 251 -5.01 8.49 -8.76
N GLN A 252 -5.58 7.29 -8.96
CA GLN A 252 -6.51 6.65 -8.02
C GLN A 252 -5.79 5.77 -6.98
N LYS A 253 -4.49 6.00 -6.74
CA LYS A 253 -3.70 5.19 -5.82
C LYS A 253 -3.15 6.05 -4.69
N MET A 254 -3.41 5.65 -3.46
CA MET A 254 -2.78 6.28 -2.31
C MET A 254 -1.27 6.09 -2.34
N GLY A 255 -0.54 7.18 -2.17
CA GLY A 255 0.88 7.16 -1.88
C GLY A 255 1.68 8.33 -2.44
N ASN A 256 1.15 9.19 -3.30
CA ASN A 256 1.89 10.39 -3.75
C ASN A 256 0.95 11.60 -3.76
N ASP A 257 0.35 11.85 -2.60
CA ASP A 257 -0.83 12.69 -2.44
C ASP A 257 -0.53 13.86 -1.51
N ASP A 258 -1.19 14.99 -1.76
CA ASP A 258 -1.23 16.14 -0.87
C ASP A 258 -2.43 16.00 0.08
N ILE A 259 -2.18 15.98 1.39
CA ILE A 259 -3.11 15.43 2.38
C ILE A 259 -3.41 16.46 3.48
N TYR A 260 -4.69 16.59 3.82
CA TYR A 260 -5.13 17.23 5.05
C TYR A 260 -5.73 16.20 6.00
N ILE A 261 -5.25 16.19 7.24
CA ILE A 261 -5.63 15.25 8.29
C ILE A 261 -6.34 16.03 9.39
N CYS A 262 -7.59 15.65 9.70
CA CYS A 262 -8.30 16.10 10.88
C CYS A 262 -8.25 14.96 11.91
N GLY A 263 -7.35 15.07 12.89
CA GLY A 263 -6.99 13.99 13.79
C GLY A 263 -6.98 14.39 15.26
N ILE A 264 -7.20 13.40 16.12
CA ILE A 264 -7.13 13.50 17.57
C ILE A 264 -5.67 13.29 18.00
N ASP A 265 -5.13 14.26 18.74
CA ASP A 265 -3.76 14.21 19.29
C ASP A 265 -3.67 13.33 20.56
N GLY A 266 -2.47 13.24 21.14
CA GLY A 266 -2.24 12.44 22.36
C GLY A 266 -2.96 12.95 23.61
N ASN A 267 -3.47 14.19 23.58
CA ASN A 267 -4.22 14.82 24.67
C ASN A 267 -5.74 14.78 24.43
N GLY A 268 -6.20 14.16 23.34
CA GLY A 268 -7.61 14.11 22.97
C GLY A 268 -8.12 15.37 22.26
N ILE A 269 -7.24 16.29 21.85
CA ILE A 269 -7.59 17.51 21.13
C ILE A 269 -7.60 17.23 19.63
N VAL A 270 -8.64 17.68 18.92
CA VAL A 270 -8.71 17.57 17.46
C VAL A 270 -8.01 18.76 16.82
N GLY A 271 -7.19 18.48 15.81
CA GLY A 271 -6.53 19.51 15.01
C GLY A 271 -6.42 19.13 13.53
N VAL A 272 -6.13 20.13 12.71
CA VAL A 272 -5.84 19.97 11.28
C VAL A 272 -4.32 19.91 11.10
N GLN A 273 -3.85 18.93 10.35
CA GLN A 273 -2.45 18.77 9.93
C GLN A 273 -2.40 18.75 8.41
N HIS A 274 -1.32 19.29 7.85
CA HIS A 274 -0.99 19.19 6.43
C HIS A 274 0.14 18.17 6.27
N ALA A 275 0.05 17.30 5.26
CA ALA A 275 1.00 16.22 5.07
C ALA A 275 1.12 15.84 3.59
N ILE A 276 2.21 15.16 3.25
CA ILE A 276 2.41 14.55 1.94
C ILE A 276 2.70 13.06 2.09
N SER A 277 2.12 12.22 1.23
CA SER A 277 2.48 10.81 1.14
C SER A 277 3.54 10.57 0.06
N THR A 278 4.44 9.62 0.30
CA THR A 278 5.37 9.09 -0.72
C THR A 278 5.43 7.57 -0.60
N GLY A 279 4.94 6.86 -1.62
CA GLY A 279 4.55 5.46 -1.52
C GLY A 279 3.51 5.18 -0.41
N ARG A 280 3.28 3.90 -0.12
CA ARG A 280 2.37 3.45 0.96
C ARG A 280 3.08 3.46 2.32
N THR A 281 3.52 4.63 2.76
CA THR A 281 4.19 4.84 4.04
C THR A 281 3.45 5.85 4.92
N TYR A 282 3.90 6.01 6.17
CA TYR A 282 3.35 7.04 7.05
C TYR A 282 3.56 8.42 6.42
N PRO A 283 2.51 9.26 6.28
CA PRO A 283 2.62 10.54 5.60
C PRO A 283 3.53 11.49 6.37
N THR A 284 4.35 12.25 5.65
CA THR A 284 5.25 13.23 6.23
C THR A 284 4.46 14.48 6.58
N ILE A 285 4.38 14.81 7.86
CA ILE A 285 3.71 16.03 8.32
C ILE A 285 4.53 17.25 7.88
N LEU A 286 3.87 18.16 7.18
CA LEU A 286 4.42 19.44 6.75
C LEU A 286 4.03 20.53 7.76
N PRO A 287 4.77 21.66 7.79
CA PRO A 287 4.26 22.86 8.43
C PRO A 287 2.87 23.20 7.88
N LEU A 288 1.93 23.54 8.77
CA LEU A 288 0.54 23.77 8.37
C LEU A 288 0.38 24.85 7.28
N GLY A 289 1.35 25.76 7.18
CA GLY A 289 1.43 26.72 6.08
C GLY A 289 0.36 27.80 6.17
N ASN A 290 -0.14 28.24 5.01
CA ASN A 290 -1.13 29.29 4.89
C ASN A 290 -2.56 28.73 5.06
N VAL A 291 -2.85 28.25 6.26
CA VAL A 291 -4.17 27.75 6.68
C VAL A 291 -4.74 28.66 7.77
N SER A 292 -5.98 29.11 7.58
CA SER A 292 -6.70 30.00 8.49
C SER A 292 -8.10 29.49 8.80
N ASN A 293 -8.80 30.18 9.71
CA ASN A 293 -10.21 29.91 10.06
C ASN A 293 -10.47 28.46 10.50
N ILE A 294 -9.50 27.86 11.21
CA ILE A 294 -9.58 26.47 11.64
C ILE A 294 -10.61 26.35 12.77
N THR A 295 -11.60 25.50 12.54
CA THR A 295 -12.57 25.04 13.52
C THR A 295 -12.47 23.52 13.57
N ALA A 296 -12.21 22.95 14.74
CA ALA A 296 -12.06 21.52 14.93
C ALA A 296 -12.82 21.08 16.18
N SER A 297 -13.51 19.94 16.11
CA SER A 297 -14.25 19.38 17.24
C SER A 297 -14.41 17.87 17.12
N VAL A 298 -14.56 17.20 18.26
CA VAL A 298 -15.02 15.82 18.36
C VAL A 298 -16.18 15.77 19.33
N GLN A 299 -17.32 15.21 18.90
CA GLN A 299 -18.50 15.01 19.74
C GLN A 299 -19.08 13.63 19.46
N ASN A 300 -19.32 12.83 20.50
CA ASN A 300 -19.88 11.48 20.38
C ASN A 300 -19.15 10.58 19.36
N GLY A 301 -17.81 10.69 19.26
CA GLY A 301 -17.01 9.92 18.30
C GLY A 301 -17.06 10.43 16.85
N VAL A 302 -17.71 11.57 16.60
CA VAL A 302 -17.75 12.22 15.29
C VAL A 302 -16.75 13.37 15.26
N ILE A 303 -15.77 13.27 14.37
CA ILE A 303 -14.75 14.28 14.14
C ILE A 303 -15.29 15.29 13.12
N SER A 304 -15.08 16.58 13.34
CA SER A 304 -15.47 17.66 12.45
C SER A 304 -14.39 18.73 12.36
N CYS A 305 -13.94 19.04 11.14
CA CYS A 305 -13.01 20.13 10.86
C CYS A 305 -13.51 21.03 9.73
N SER A 306 -13.28 22.34 9.86
CA SER A 306 -13.44 23.34 8.81
C SER A 306 -12.25 24.28 8.82
N PHE A 307 -11.69 24.60 7.66
CA PHE A 307 -10.54 25.49 7.54
C PHE A 307 -10.46 26.08 6.14
N THR A 308 -9.70 27.16 5.99
CA THR A 308 -9.38 27.76 4.68
C THR A 308 -7.91 27.57 4.41
N SER A 309 -7.56 26.96 3.27
CA SER A 309 -6.18 26.78 2.84
C SER A 309 -5.88 27.60 1.58
N MET A 310 -4.71 28.23 1.58
CA MET A 310 -4.08 28.86 0.42
C MET A 310 -2.73 28.19 0.09
N ASN A 311 -2.48 26.99 0.62
CA ASN A 311 -1.30 26.21 0.25
C ASN A 311 -1.46 25.71 -1.19
N ILE A 312 -0.41 25.87 -1.99
CA ILE A 312 -0.39 25.37 -3.36
C ILE A 312 -0.43 23.84 -3.33
N ILE A 313 -1.47 23.26 -3.94
CA ILE A 313 -1.55 21.81 -4.17
C ILE A 313 -0.36 21.42 -5.05
N SER A 314 0.55 20.61 -4.51
CA SER A 314 1.82 20.28 -5.15
C SER A 314 1.99 18.77 -5.24
N LEU A 315 1.61 18.20 -6.39
CA LEU A 315 1.77 16.77 -6.68
C LEU A 315 2.94 16.54 -7.63
N THR A 316 3.27 15.26 -7.85
CA THR A 316 4.43 14.85 -8.64
C THR A 316 4.35 15.32 -10.09
N ARG A 317 3.14 15.39 -10.67
CA ARG A 317 2.92 15.74 -12.09
C ARG A 317 2.09 17.01 -12.26
N THR A 318 1.28 17.37 -11.28
CA THR A 318 0.32 18.47 -11.37
C THR A 318 0.43 19.38 -10.15
N ALA A 319 0.41 20.70 -10.36
CA ALA A 319 0.43 21.67 -9.27
C ALA A 319 -0.46 22.88 -9.54
N GLY A 320 -1.13 23.39 -8.51
CA GLY A 320 -1.95 24.61 -8.55
C GLY A 320 -3.45 24.39 -8.37
N PHE A 321 -4.19 25.48 -8.15
CA PHE A 321 -5.59 25.44 -7.74
C PHE A 321 -6.59 25.17 -8.87
N SER A 322 -6.20 25.38 -10.12
CA SER A 322 -7.10 25.30 -11.29
C SER A 322 -7.10 23.95 -12.02
N ASN A 323 -6.27 23.00 -11.58
CA ASN A 323 -6.22 21.68 -12.19
C ASN A 323 -7.29 20.74 -11.61
N ALA A 324 -7.45 19.58 -12.26
CA ALA A 324 -8.33 18.53 -11.79
C ALA A 324 -7.52 17.42 -11.09
N TYR A 325 -8.01 16.95 -9.95
CA TYR A 325 -7.33 15.97 -9.10
C TYR A 325 -8.26 14.82 -8.72
N TYR A 326 -7.74 13.63 -8.48
CA TYR A 326 -8.51 12.61 -7.78
C TYR A 326 -8.64 12.98 -6.30
N LEU A 327 -9.82 12.74 -5.75
CA LEU A 327 -10.10 12.93 -4.33
C LEU A 327 -10.06 11.55 -3.65
N LEU A 328 -9.22 11.44 -2.63
CA LEU A 328 -9.12 10.26 -1.78
C LEU A 328 -9.60 10.65 -0.38
N PHE A 329 -10.53 9.92 0.22
CA PHE A 329 -10.97 10.14 1.60
C PHE A 329 -10.75 8.88 2.43
N VAL A 330 -10.25 9.03 3.65
CA VAL A 330 -9.97 7.92 4.56
C VAL A 330 -10.36 8.25 5.99
N HIS A 331 -10.60 7.21 6.77
CA HIS A 331 -10.73 7.31 8.22
C HIS A 331 -9.97 6.16 8.90
N GLY A 332 -9.51 6.38 10.12
CA GLY A 332 -8.79 5.35 10.86
C GLY A 332 -8.55 5.70 12.32
N PRO A 333 -8.07 4.72 13.10
CA PRO A 333 -7.71 4.96 14.49
C PRO A 333 -6.40 5.75 14.60
N SER A 334 -6.21 6.37 15.75
CA SER A 334 -4.96 7.04 16.14
C SER A 334 -4.47 6.45 17.45
N SER A 335 -3.16 6.36 17.63
CA SER A 335 -2.52 5.89 18.86
C SER A 335 -1.48 6.91 19.30
N ASN A 336 -1.62 7.45 20.51
CA ASN A 336 -0.74 8.50 21.07
C ASN A 336 -0.53 9.69 20.12
N GLY A 337 -1.60 10.17 19.48
CA GLY A 337 -1.56 11.28 18.53
C GLY A 337 -0.92 10.95 17.17
N LYS A 338 -0.60 9.68 16.89
CA LYS A 338 -0.14 9.22 15.58
C LYS A 338 -1.23 8.42 14.89
N ILE A 339 -1.53 8.78 13.64
CA ILE A 339 -2.50 8.03 12.84
C ILE A 339 -2.02 6.60 12.61
N GLN A 340 -2.95 5.65 12.56
CA GLN A 340 -2.65 4.27 12.15
C GLN A 340 -3.09 4.06 10.71
N ILE A 341 -2.96 2.83 10.20
CA ILE A 341 -3.53 2.48 8.91
C ILE A 341 -5.04 2.73 8.92
N HIS A 342 -5.55 3.35 7.86
CA HIS A 342 -6.96 3.62 7.69
C HIS A 342 -7.75 2.30 7.59
N THR A 343 -9.01 2.34 8.01
CA THR A 343 -9.91 1.17 7.97
C THR A 343 -10.59 1.05 6.61
N GLU A 344 -11.06 2.17 6.07
CA GLU A 344 -11.69 2.24 4.74
C GLU A 344 -11.12 3.42 3.94
N THR A 345 -11.20 3.29 2.62
CA THR A 345 -10.74 4.27 1.64
C THR A 345 -11.81 4.48 0.60
N PHE A 346 -12.07 5.75 0.27
CA PHE A 346 -12.99 6.16 -0.78
C PHE A 346 -12.21 6.96 -1.82
N ILE A 347 -12.41 6.67 -3.10
CA ILE A 347 -11.62 7.22 -4.19
C ILE A 347 -12.55 7.73 -5.28
N SER A 348 -12.34 8.95 -5.77
CA SER A 348 -13.18 9.49 -6.82
C SER A 348 -13.05 8.71 -8.13
N THR A 349 -14.18 8.46 -8.79
CA THR A 349 -14.27 7.84 -10.14
C THR A 349 -13.60 8.66 -11.25
N LYS A 350 -13.51 9.98 -11.05
CA LYS A 350 -12.93 10.92 -12.01
C LYS A 350 -12.17 12.02 -11.28
N THR A 351 -11.32 12.72 -12.01
CA THR A 351 -10.68 13.93 -11.53
C THR A 351 -11.73 15.02 -11.29
N ILE A 352 -11.59 15.73 -10.18
CA ILE A 352 -12.45 16.83 -9.75
C ILE A 352 -11.69 18.15 -9.91
N ASN A 353 -12.31 19.14 -10.55
CA ASN A 353 -11.82 20.51 -10.47
C ASN A 353 -12.56 21.22 -9.33
N ILE A 354 -11.83 21.75 -8.36
CA ILE A 354 -12.43 22.40 -7.19
C ILE A 354 -13.23 23.65 -7.60
N SER A 355 -12.90 24.25 -8.75
CA SER A 355 -13.64 25.38 -9.34
C SER A 355 -14.93 24.98 -10.07
N ASP A 356 -15.19 23.69 -10.26
CA ASP A 356 -16.39 23.15 -10.93
C ASP A 356 -17.27 22.39 -9.91
N PRO A 357 -18.28 23.04 -9.30
CA PRO A 357 -19.10 22.43 -8.27
C PRO A 357 -19.80 21.15 -8.74
N GLY A 358 -19.71 20.08 -7.95
CA GLY A 358 -20.34 18.81 -8.28
C GLY A 358 -20.28 17.79 -7.15
N VAL A 359 -21.02 16.68 -7.32
CA VAL A 359 -20.97 15.53 -6.42
C VAL A 359 -19.93 14.54 -6.92
N VAL A 360 -19.04 14.14 -6.01
CA VAL A 360 -17.99 13.15 -6.24
C VAL A 360 -18.54 11.76 -5.93
N GLN A 361 -18.44 10.86 -6.90
CA GLN A 361 -18.82 9.45 -6.76
C GLN A 361 -17.60 8.60 -6.44
N ASP A 362 -17.76 7.66 -5.52
CA ASP A 362 -16.74 6.66 -5.13
C ASP A 362 -16.60 5.58 -6.21
N GLU A 363 -15.37 5.18 -6.53
CA GLU A 363 -15.08 4.22 -7.60
C GLU A 363 -15.23 2.76 -7.18
N GLY A 364 -15.31 2.50 -5.87
CA GLY A 364 -15.45 1.15 -5.32
C GLY A 364 -14.24 0.26 -5.60
N VAL A 365 -14.40 -1.06 -5.49
CA VAL A 365 -13.28 -1.99 -5.67
C VAL A 365 -12.84 -2.06 -7.15
N PRO A 366 -11.55 -1.88 -7.46
CA PRO A 366 -11.04 -1.92 -8.83
C PRO A 366 -11.36 -3.24 -9.55
N SER A 367 -11.74 -3.16 -10.83
CA SER A 367 -12.09 -4.32 -11.66
C SER A 367 -11.02 -5.41 -11.72
N ILE A 368 -9.73 -5.04 -11.63
CA ILE A 368 -8.62 -6.00 -11.61
C ILE A 368 -8.56 -6.83 -10.31
N VAL A 369 -8.93 -6.22 -9.18
CA VAL A 369 -9.04 -6.91 -7.87
C VAL A 369 -10.25 -7.83 -7.88
N LYS A 370 -11.38 -7.37 -8.44
CA LYS A 370 -12.58 -8.22 -8.66
C LYS A 370 -12.25 -9.44 -9.53
N ALA A 371 -11.51 -9.25 -10.63
CA ALA A 371 -11.08 -10.32 -11.52
C ALA A 371 -10.16 -11.33 -10.82
N HIS A 372 -9.22 -10.85 -9.98
CA HIS A 372 -8.39 -11.71 -9.13
C HIS A 372 -9.26 -12.59 -8.23
N GLY A 373 -10.18 -11.99 -7.47
CA GLY A 373 -11.10 -12.71 -6.59
C GLY A 373 -11.95 -13.74 -7.33
N ALA A 374 -12.55 -13.35 -8.46
CA ALA A 374 -13.36 -14.22 -9.30
C ALA A 374 -12.58 -15.44 -9.81
N LEU A 375 -11.36 -15.24 -10.32
CA LEU A 375 -10.50 -16.33 -10.79
C LEU A 375 -10.11 -17.27 -9.65
N MET A 376 -9.85 -16.74 -8.44
CA MET A 376 -9.54 -17.58 -7.27
C MET A 376 -10.71 -18.44 -6.83
N LEU A 377 -11.94 -17.90 -6.83
CA LEU A 377 -13.14 -18.68 -6.57
C LEU A 377 -13.32 -19.78 -7.62
N ILE A 378 -13.23 -19.45 -8.91
CA ILE A 378 -13.36 -20.44 -9.99
C ILE A 378 -12.29 -21.54 -9.84
N ALA A 379 -11.02 -21.16 -9.64
CA ALA A 379 -9.92 -22.10 -9.49
C ALA A 379 -10.13 -23.06 -8.31
N TRP A 380 -10.43 -22.56 -7.11
CA TRP A 380 -10.38 -23.37 -5.89
C TRP A 380 -11.72 -23.92 -5.42
N MET A 381 -12.83 -23.29 -5.77
CA MET A 381 -14.17 -23.77 -5.45
C MET A 381 -14.71 -24.75 -6.46
N THR A 382 -14.31 -24.62 -7.74
CA THR A 382 -14.85 -25.48 -8.80
C THR A 382 -13.81 -26.41 -9.40
N LEU A 383 -12.79 -25.86 -10.09
CA LEU A 383 -11.82 -26.68 -10.83
C LEU A 383 -11.01 -27.58 -9.88
N GLY A 384 -10.54 -27.02 -8.76
CA GLY A 384 -9.78 -27.72 -7.73
C GLY A 384 -10.61 -28.83 -7.08
N SER A 385 -11.81 -28.51 -6.62
CA SER A 385 -12.73 -29.48 -6.01
C SER A 385 -13.13 -30.58 -6.99
N LEU A 386 -13.45 -30.23 -8.25
CA LEU A 386 -13.75 -31.18 -9.31
C LEU A 386 -12.60 -32.15 -9.54
N GLY A 387 -11.37 -31.68 -9.67
CA GLY A 387 -10.25 -32.56 -9.95
C GLY A 387 -9.92 -33.50 -8.77
N MET A 388 -10.09 -33.06 -7.52
CA MET A 388 -9.96 -33.93 -6.35
C MET A 388 -11.08 -34.98 -6.30
N MET A 389 -12.32 -34.58 -6.56
CA MET A 389 -13.49 -35.46 -6.60
C MET A 389 -13.35 -36.56 -7.66
N VAL A 390 -12.92 -36.18 -8.87
CA VAL A 390 -12.68 -37.12 -9.98
C VAL A 390 -11.62 -38.15 -9.61
N ALA A 391 -10.50 -37.73 -9.01
CA ALA A 391 -9.42 -38.62 -8.64
C ALA A 391 -9.78 -39.58 -7.49
N ARG A 392 -10.66 -39.15 -6.57
CA ARG A 392 -11.05 -39.93 -5.39
C ARG A 392 -12.20 -40.90 -5.67
N TYR A 393 -13.28 -40.44 -6.29
CA TYR A 393 -14.52 -41.21 -6.41
C TYR A 393 -14.69 -41.81 -7.81
N LEU A 394 -14.46 -41.03 -8.88
CA LEU A 394 -14.67 -41.50 -10.26
C LEU A 394 -13.55 -42.41 -10.79
N LYS A 395 -12.45 -42.54 -10.06
CA LYS A 395 -11.34 -43.44 -10.41
C LYS A 395 -11.75 -44.90 -10.50
N LYS A 396 -12.66 -45.38 -9.64
CA LYS A 396 -13.13 -46.77 -9.65
C LYS A 396 -14.14 -47.00 -10.78
N THR A 397 -15.11 -46.09 -10.91
CA THR A 397 -16.24 -46.18 -11.85
C THR A 397 -15.85 -45.96 -13.31
N ALA A 398 -14.77 -45.20 -13.59
CA ALA A 398 -14.27 -44.95 -14.95
C ALA A 398 -13.03 -45.80 -15.32
N LYS A 399 -12.63 -46.74 -14.46
CA LYS A 399 -11.47 -47.61 -14.72
C LYS A 399 -11.75 -48.50 -15.93
N GLY A 400 -10.85 -48.50 -16.92
CA GLY A 400 -11.02 -49.29 -18.15
C GLY A 400 -11.70 -48.56 -19.32
N LYS A 401 -12.41 -47.45 -19.08
CA LYS A 401 -12.84 -46.53 -20.14
C LYS A 401 -11.66 -45.65 -20.52
N LYS A 402 -11.08 -45.88 -21.70
CA LYS A 402 -9.87 -45.19 -22.16
C LYS A 402 -10.18 -44.10 -23.17
N VAL A 403 -9.56 -42.93 -22.99
CA VAL A 403 -9.51 -41.85 -23.97
C VAL A 403 -8.03 -41.52 -24.18
N ILE A 404 -7.57 -41.52 -25.43
CA ILE A 404 -6.15 -41.31 -25.80
C ILE A 404 -5.23 -42.31 -25.05
N GLY A 405 -5.65 -43.58 -24.96
CA GLY A 405 -4.86 -44.65 -24.34
C GLY A 405 -4.67 -44.54 -22.80
N LYS A 406 -5.30 -43.56 -22.14
CA LYS A 406 -5.29 -43.36 -20.68
C LYS A 406 -6.70 -43.49 -20.12
N ASP A 407 -6.83 -43.85 -18.84
CA ASP A 407 -8.14 -43.87 -18.18
C ASP A 407 -8.78 -42.47 -18.17
N VAL A 408 -10.09 -42.38 -18.44
CA VAL A 408 -10.83 -41.11 -18.51
C VAL A 408 -10.66 -40.27 -17.26
N TRP A 409 -10.77 -40.87 -16.06
CA TRP A 409 -10.61 -40.14 -14.79
C TRP A 409 -9.26 -39.43 -14.70
N PHE A 410 -8.19 -40.05 -15.24
CA PHE A 410 -6.84 -39.51 -15.19
C PHE A 410 -6.70 -38.32 -16.13
N VAL A 411 -7.25 -38.42 -17.34
CA VAL A 411 -7.24 -37.33 -18.32
C VAL A 411 -8.03 -36.13 -17.78
N VAL A 412 -9.23 -36.37 -17.26
CA VAL A 412 -10.06 -35.31 -16.67
C VAL A 412 -9.34 -34.66 -15.50
N HIS A 413 -8.86 -35.45 -14.52
CA HIS A 413 -8.13 -34.94 -13.36
C HIS A 413 -6.94 -34.05 -13.75
N VAL A 414 -6.08 -34.53 -14.65
CA VAL A 414 -4.92 -33.75 -15.10
C VAL A 414 -5.36 -32.47 -15.81
N GLY A 415 -6.37 -32.54 -16.68
CA GLY A 415 -6.90 -31.38 -17.39
C GLY A 415 -7.42 -30.28 -16.46
N VAL A 416 -8.31 -30.62 -15.51
CA VAL A 416 -8.85 -29.63 -14.57
C VAL A 416 -7.80 -29.13 -13.56
N MET A 417 -6.83 -29.96 -13.18
CA MET A 417 -5.73 -29.51 -12.31
C MET A 417 -4.77 -28.54 -13.02
N ILE A 418 -4.48 -28.77 -14.30
CA ILE A 418 -3.70 -27.81 -15.11
C ILE A 418 -4.45 -26.47 -15.22
N LEU A 419 -5.76 -26.49 -15.47
CA LEU A 419 -6.57 -25.28 -15.51
C LEU A 419 -6.60 -24.55 -14.16
N THR A 420 -6.65 -25.29 -13.05
CA THR A 420 -6.61 -24.73 -11.68
C THR A 420 -5.29 -23.99 -11.45
N VAL A 421 -4.15 -24.60 -11.79
CA VAL A 421 -2.82 -23.98 -11.63
C VAL A 421 -2.68 -22.76 -12.55
N ALA A 422 -3.12 -22.86 -13.81
CA ALA A 422 -3.07 -21.75 -14.76
C ALA A 422 -3.90 -20.55 -14.29
N ALA A 423 -5.15 -20.79 -13.85
CA ALA A 423 -6.01 -19.75 -13.30
C ALA A 423 -5.40 -19.10 -12.05
N THR A 424 -4.78 -19.89 -11.17
CA THR A 424 -4.07 -19.39 -9.99
C THR A 424 -2.90 -18.50 -10.40
N ILE A 425 -2.07 -18.90 -11.37
CA ILE A 425 -0.95 -18.09 -11.88
C ILE A 425 -1.45 -16.77 -12.47
N ILE A 426 -2.47 -16.81 -13.34
CA ILE A 426 -3.05 -15.61 -13.94
C ILE A 426 -3.57 -14.66 -12.86
N ALA A 427 -4.32 -15.17 -11.89
CA ALA A 427 -4.86 -14.37 -10.80
C ALA A 427 -3.76 -13.72 -9.95
N PHE A 428 -2.62 -14.40 -9.71
CA PHE A 428 -1.46 -13.79 -9.06
C PHE A 428 -0.83 -12.70 -9.93
N ILE A 429 -0.64 -12.93 -11.23
CA ILE A 429 -0.11 -11.91 -12.13
C ILE A 429 -0.99 -10.66 -12.10
N LEU A 430 -2.32 -10.80 -12.13
CA LEU A 430 -3.25 -9.67 -12.03
C LEU A 430 -3.01 -8.85 -10.76
N ILE A 431 -3.06 -9.48 -9.58
CA ILE A 431 -2.98 -8.73 -8.32
C ILE A 431 -1.59 -8.15 -8.07
N PHE A 432 -0.51 -8.88 -8.39
CA PHE A 432 0.85 -8.36 -8.22
C PHE A 432 1.17 -7.25 -9.23
N SER A 433 0.60 -7.30 -10.45
CA SER A 433 0.72 -6.20 -11.41
C SER A 433 0.01 -4.93 -10.96
N TYR A 434 -1.09 -5.08 -10.22
CA TYR A 434 -1.87 -3.95 -9.70
C TYR A 434 -1.23 -3.34 -8.45
N GLU A 435 -0.94 -4.17 -7.45
CA GLU A 435 -0.42 -3.74 -6.15
C GLU A 435 1.04 -3.28 -6.22
N GLN A 436 1.86 -3.90 -7.08
CA GLN A 436 3.30 -3.63 -7.30
C GLN A 436 4.20 -3.72 -6.05
N GLN A 437 3.63 -3.91 -4.86
CA GLN A 437 4.28 -4.02 -3.56
C GLN A 437 3.56 -5.05 -2.69
N TRP A 438 4.11 -5.33 -1.50
CA TRP A 438 3.48 -6.20 -0.53
C TRP A 438 2.32 -5.46 0.17
N SER A 439 1.09 -5.98 0.04
CA SER A 439 -0.10 -5.36 0.62
C SER A 439 -0.27 -5.59 2.14
N GLY A 440 0.52 -6.48 2.75
CA GLY A 440 0.40 -6.79 4.17
C GLY A 440 -0.81 -7.67 4.51
N GLY A 441 -0.90 -8.12 5.76
CA GLY A 441 -2.02 -8.93 6.24
C GLY A 441 -1.91 -10.43 5.99
N VAL A 442 -2.93 -11.16 6.43
CA VAL A 442 -2.94 -12.64 6.42
C VAL A 442 -3.23 -13.21 5.02
N HIS A 443 -4.10 -12.55 4.25
CA HIS A 443 -4.52 -13.02 2.93
C HIS A 443 -3.34 -13.22 1.96
N PRO A 444 -2.43 -12.24 1.75
CA PRO A 444 -1.30 -12.42 0.83
C PRO A 444 -0.31 -13.51 1.27
N VAL A 445 -0.13 -13.70 2.58
CA VAL A 445 0.71 -14.78 3.13
C VAL A 445 0.11 -16.14 2.78
N LEU A 446 -1.17 -16.35 3.08
CA LEU A 446 -1.88 -17.59 2.76
C LEU A 446 -1.88 -17.85 1.25
N GLY A 447 -2.16 -16.81 0.46
CA GLY A 447 -2.12 -16.88 -1.00
C GLY A 447 -0.74 -17.33 -1.52
N CYS A 448 0.35 -16.71 -1.07
CA CYS A 448 1.69 -17.07 -1.53
C CYS A 448 2.05 -18.52 -1.20
N LEU A 449 1.65 -19.01 -0.03
CA LEU A 449 1.80 -20.42 0.32
C LEU A 449 1.01 -21.33 -0.64
N VAL A 450 -0.24 -20.97 -0.94
CA VAL A 450 -1.07 -21.70 -1.94
C VAL A 450 -0.39 -21.72 -3.30
N MET A 451 0.14 -20.59 -3.78
CA MET A 451 0.85 -20.51 -5.06
C MET A 451 2.05 -21.45 -5.12
N ILE A 452 2.94 -21.37 -4.11
CA ILE A 452 4.16 -22.19 -4.05
C ILE A 452 3.80 -23.68 -4.06
N LEU A 453 2.90 -24.09 -3.18
CA LEU A 453 2.50 -25.49 -3.08
C LEU A 453 1.77 -25.99 -4.34
N SER A 454 0.95 -25.14 -4.96
CA SER A 454 0.26 -25.45 -6.22
C SER A 454 1.22 -25.65 -7.38
N PHE A 455 2.34 -24.92 -7.41
CA PHE A 455 3.40 -25.12 -8.40
C PHE A 455 4.22 -26.39 -8.14
N LEU A 456 4.44 -26.75 -6.87
CA LEU A 456 5.10 -28.00 -6.50
C LEU A 456 4.26 -29.25 -6.85
N GLN A 457 2.93 -29.13 -6.86
CA GLN A 457 2.02 -30.25 -7.11
C GLN A 457 2.22 -30.94 -8.48
N PRO A 458 2.26 -30.22 -9.62
CA PRO A 458 2.57 -30.84 -10.91
C PRO A 458 4.01 -31.34 -11.01
N ILE A 459 4.99 -30.70 -10.34
CA ILE A 459 6.38 -31.18 -10.30
C ILE A 459 6.43 -32.57 -9.65
N MET A 460 5.78 -32.74 -8.49
CA MET A 460 5.65 -34.06 -7.86
C MET A 460 4.94 -35.06 -8.77
N ALA A 461 3.92 -34.63 -9.52
CA ALA A 461 3.22 -35.49 -10.48
C ALA A 461 4.09 -35.96 -11.65
N LEU A 462 5.07 -35.16 -12.09
CA LEU A 462 6.06 -35.54 -13.10
C LEU A 462 7.06 -36.59 -12.58
N LEU A 463 7.41 -36.51 -11.29
CA LEU A 463 8.30 -37.48 -10.62
C LEU A 463 7.61 -38.80 -10.26
N ARG A 464 6.40 -39.03 -10.77
CA ARG A 464 5.59 -40.21 -10.46
C ARG A 464 6.21 -41.50 -11.00
N CYS A 465 6.59 -42.40 -10.10
CA CYS A 465 7.12 -43.73 -10.44
C CYS A 465 6.10 -44.62 -11.17
N ALA A 466 6.55 -45.71 -11.81
CA ALA A 466 5.68 -46.71 -12.44
C ALA A 466 4.65 -47.33 -11.44
N PRO A 467 3.47 -47.81 -11.90
CA PRO A 467 2.42 -48.31 -11.01
C PRO A 467 2.84 -49.45 -10.06
N GLN A 468 3.76 -50.31 -10.50
CA GLN A 468 4.26 -51.48 -9.74
C GLN A 468 5.51 -51.17 -8.90
N HIS A 469 5.99 -49.92 -8.87
CA HIS A 469 7.25 -49.58 -8.21
C HIS A 469 7.10 -49.56 -6.67
N PRO A 470 8.06 -50.11 -5.88
CA PRO A 470 7.92 -50.25 -4.43
C PRO A 470 7.76 -48.90 -3.70
N ARG A 471 8.37 -47.82 -4.21
CA ARG A 471 8.25 -46.46 -3.65
C ARG A 471 6.99 -45.69 -4.08
N ARG A 472 6.07 -46.32 -4.83
CA ARG A 472 4.85 -45.65 -5.32
C ARG A 472 3.94 -45.14 -4.20
N PHE A 473 3.96 -45.80 -3.03
CA PHE A 473 3.20 -45.33 -1.87
C PHE A 473 3.65 -43.94 -1.41
N LEU A 474 4.96 -43.65 -1.46
CA LEU A 474 5.53 -42.38 -1.00
C LEU A 474 5.00 -41.22 -1.86
N PHE A 475 5.00 -41.41 -3.19
CA PHE A 475 4.39 -40.47 -4.13
C PHE A 475 2.89 -40.28 -3.87
N ASN A 476 2.14 -41.37 -3.68
CA ASN A 476 0.69 -41.27 -3.47
C ASN A 476 0.36 -40.46 -2.20
N TRP A 477 1.10 -40.70 -1.11
CA TRP A 477 0.94 -39.97 0.14
C TRP A 477 1.38 -38.51 0.03
N SER A 478 2.56 -38.23 -0.53
CA SER A 478 3.06 -36.86 -0.65
C SER A 478 2.17 -36.01 -1.55
N HIS A 479 1.73 -36.56 -2.69
CA HIS A 479 0.86 -35.87 -3.62
C HIS A 479 -0.54 -35.60 -3.02
N ALA A 480 -1.11 -36.57 -2.30
CA ALA A 480 -2.40 -36.40 -1.64
C ALA A 480 -2.32 -35.42 -0.46
N LEU A 481 -1.27 -35.50 0.36
CA LEU A 481 -1.08 -34.62 1.52
C LEU A 481 -0.88 -33.17 1.07
N ASN A 482 -0.03 -32.93 0.06
CA ASN A 482 0.17 -31.59 -0.47
C ASN A 482 -1.14 -31.01 -1.03
N ALA A 483 -1.92 -31.81 -1.77
CA ALA A 483 -3.24 -31.38 -2.27
C ALA A 483 -4.17 -30.95 -1.13
N LEU A 484 -4.23 -31.72 -0.04
CA LEU A 484 -5.08 -31.42 1.12
C LEU A 484 -4.64 -30.12 1.79
N VAL A 485 -3.33 -29.94 2.02
CA VAL A 485 -2.78 -28.71 2.62
C VAL A 485 -3.12 -27.50 1.76
N ILE A 486 -2.92 -27.60 0.44
CA ILE A 486 -3.27 -26.52 -0.49
C ILE A 486 -4.75 -26.16 -0.39
N LYS A 487 -5.65 -27.15 -0.41
CA LYS A 487 -7.09 -26.89 -0.34
C LYS A 487 -7.47 -26.16 0.94
N VAL A 488 -6.93 -26.57 2.10
CA VAL A 488 -7.21 -25.91 3.38
C VAL A 488 -6.71 -24.47 3.37
N LEU A 489 -5.48 -24.24 2.92
CA LEU A 489 -4.91 -22.89 2.83
C LEU A 489 -5.66 -22.01 1.83
N ALA A 490 -6.10 -22.57 0.70
CA ALA A 490 -6.88 -21.85 -0.31
C ALA A 490 -8.24 -21.41 0.23
N VAL A 491 -8.93 -22.28 0.98
CA VAL A 491 -10.19 -21.91 1.66
C VAL A 491 -9.95 -20.77 2.65
N ALA A 492 -8.91 -20.87 3.49
CA ALA A 492 -8.56 -19.79 4.43
C ALA A 492 -8.19 -18.48 3.73
N ALA A 493 -7.45 -18.55 2.61
CA ALA A 493 -7.13 -17.39 1.78
C ALA A 493 -8.39 -16.75 1.18
N ILE A 494 -9.36 -17.55 0.72
CA ILE A 494 -10.64 -17.03 0.20
C ILE A 494 -11.44 -16.34 1.31
N PHE A 495 -11.55 -16.92 2.51
CA PHE A 495 -12.24 -16.26 3.63
C PHE A 495 -11.65 -14.89 3.95
N THR A 496 -10.33 -14.84 4.12
CA THR A 496 -9.62 -13.58 4.41
C THR A 496 -9.71 -12.60 3.23
N GLY A 497 -9.75 -13.08 1.99
CA GLY A 497 -9.95 -12.24 0.81
C GLY A 497 -11.37 -11.65 0.71
N LEU A 498 -12.40 -12.44 1.01
CA LEU A 498 -13.79 -11.97 1.01
C LEU A 498 -14.06 -10.95 2.12
N GLN A 499 -13.37 -11.05 3.26
CA GLN A 499 -13.44 -10.03 4.32
C GLN A 499 -12.95 -8.65 3.87
N TYR A 500 -12.04 -8.58 2.88
CA TYR A 500 -11.62 -7.30 2.30
C TYR A 500 -12.68 -6.71 1.36
N LEU A 501 -13.51 -7.55 0.73
CA LEU A 501 -14.54 -7.11 -0.22
C LEU A 501 -15.87 -6.79 0.46
N ASP A 502 -16.14 -7.42 1.59
CA ASP A 502 -17.38 -7.24 2.35
C ASP A 502 -17.08 -6.57 3.69
N SER A 503 -16.91 -5.25 3.67
CA SER A 503 -16.76 -4.44 4.89
C SER A 503 -18.10 -4.15 5.57
N THR A 504 -19.21 -4.64 5.02
CA THR A 504 -20.53 -4.48 5.66
C THR A 504 -20.58 -5.23 6.99
N THR A 505 -21.33 -4.69 7.96
CA THR A 505 -21.53 -5.34 9.26
C THR A 505 -22.11 -6.76 9.11
N ASP A 506 -22.81 -7.05 8.02
CA ASP A 506 -23.47 -8.32 7.79
C ASP A 506 -22.54 -9.42 7.26
N GLN A 507 -21.41 -9.06 6.63
CA GLN A 507 -20.42 -9.99 6.06
C GLN A 507 -21.06 -11.18 5.32
N TRP A 508 -22.05 -10.90 4.47
CA TRP A 508 -22.84 -11.93 3.80
C TRP A 508 -22.01 -12.80 2.85
N LEU A 509 -20.96 -12.26 2.20
CA LEU A 509 -20.05 -13.04 1.34
C LEU A 509 -19.35 -14.15 2.14
N VAL A 510 -18.89 -13.81 3.34
CA VAL A 510 -18.24 -14.75 4.26
C VAL A 510 -19.22 -15.83 4.72
N LYS A 511 -20.46 -15.46 5.04
CA LYS A 511 -21.53 -16.40 5.42
C LYS A 511 -21.82 -17.39 4.28
N VAL A 512 -21.94 -16.91 3.04
CA VAL A 512 -22.17 -17.75 1.85
C VAL A 512 -21.00 -18.70 1.60
N MET A 513 -19.76 -18.22 1.75
CA MET A 513 -18.56 -19.08 1.67
C MET A 513 -18.55 -20.16 2.76
N GLY A 514 -18.97 -19.83 3.99
CA GLY A 514 -19.19 -20.80 5.06
C GLY A 514 -20.19 -21.89 4.69
N GLY A 515 -21.33 -21.50 4.10
CA GLY A 515 -22.32 -22.42 3.56
C GLY A 515 -21.76 -23.36 2.49
N MET A 516 -20.93 -22.83 1.58
CA MET A 516 -20.27 -23.63 0.55
C MET A 516 -19.29 -24.66 1.14
N VAL A 517 -18.48 -24.28 2.13
CA VAL A 517 -17.58 -25.23 2.82
C VAL A 517 -18.37 -26.33 3.53
N GLY A 518 -19.48 -25.96 4.17
CA GLY A 518 -20.42 -26.92 4.77
C GLY A 518 -21.02 -27.89 3.73
N TRP A 519 -21.40 -27.37 2.57
CA TRP A 519 -21.90 -28.16 1.44
C TRP A 519 -20.85 -29.14 0.91
N GLU A 520 -19.60 -28.68 0.69
CA GLU A 520 -18.52 -29.56 0.26
C GLU A 520 -18.29 -30.68 1.29
N ALA A 521 -18.18 -30.34 2.57
CA ALA A 521 -17.97 -31.30 3.64
C ALA A 521 -19.08 -32.34 3.72
N LEU A 522 -20.35 -31.91 3.64
CA LEU A 522 -21.52 -32.80 3.63
C LEU A 522 -21.43 -33.82 2.50
N PHE A 523 -21.17 -33.38 1.27
CA PHE A 523 -21.12 -34.29 0.13
C PHE A 523 -19.88 -35.19 0.14
N PHE A 524 -18.74 -34.72 0.62
CA PHE A 524 -17.59 -35.60 0.85
C PHE A 524 -17.91 -36.71 1.85
N ILE A 525 -18.64 -36.41 2.92
CA ILE A 525 -19.09 -37.40 3.91
C ILE A 525 -20.09 -38.38 3.26
N LEU A 526 -21.11 -37.87 2.55
CA LEU A 526 -22.11 -38.71 1.89
C LEU A 526 -21.47 -39.68 0.88
N LEU A 527 -20.53 -39.19 0.05
CA LEU A 527 -19.80 -40.00 -0.91
C LEU A 527 -18.86 -41.01 -0.23
N ASP A 528 -18.22 -40.67 0.90
CA ASP A 528 -17.37 -41.62 1.64
C ASP A 528 -18.21 -42.72 2.31
N VAL A 529 -19.36 -42.35 2.91
CA VAL A 529 -20.32 -43.31 3.50
C VAL A 529 -20.87 -44.24 2.42
N GLN A 530 -21.33 -43.69 1.28
CA GLN A 530 -21.81 -44.51 0.17
C GLN A 530 -20.72 -45.46 -0.33
N SER A 531 -19.50 -44.97 -0.56
CA SER A 531 -18.40 -45.80 -1.05
C SER A 531 -18.08 -46.96 -0.09
N ARG A 532 -18.15 -46.74 1.23
CA ARG A 532 -17.98 -47.80 2.24
C ARG A 532 -19.14 -48.78 2.27
N CYS A 533 -20.38 -48.30 2.17
CA CYS A 533 -21.57 -49.13 2.10
C CYS A 533 -21.58 -50.03 0.85
N MET A 534 -21.05 -49.54 -0.28
CA MET A 534 -20.97 -50.31 -1.53
C MET A 534 -19.93 -51.44 -1.44
N VAL A 535 -18.80 -51.23 -0.76
CA VAL A 535 -17.76 -52.26 -0.57
C VAL A 535 -18.26 -53.46 0.24
N ASN A 536 -19.25 -53.26 1.12
CA ASN A 536 -19.83 -54.32 1.94
C ASN A 536 -20.99 -55.09 1.28
N ARG A 537 -21.47 -54.68 0.09
CA ARG A 537 -22.51 -55.39 -0.66
C ARG A 537 -21.89 -56.17 -1.81
N THR A 538 -21.59 -57.45 -1.58
CA THR A 538 -21.39 -58.43 -2.64
C THR A 538 -22.75 -58.80 -3.25
N ASP A 539 -22.81 -58.69 -4.58
CA ASP A 539 -23.84 -59.14 -5.53
C ASP A 539 -25.04 -58.23 -5.90
N THR A 540 -25.19 -58.11 -7.23
CA THR A 540 -26.37 -57.79 -8.08
C THR A 540 -27.07 -56.41 -8.04
N LEU A 541 -26.41 -55.33 -7.59
CA LEU A 541 -26.98 -53.96 -7.66
C LEU A 541 -26.13 -52.97 -8.47
N ASP A 542 -25.59 -53.37 -9.63
CA ASP A 542 -24.57 -52.59 -10.35
C ASP A 542 -25.13 -51.32 -11.04
N LEU A 543 -26.39 -51.33 -11.51
CA LEU A 543 -26.96 -50.20 -12.25
C LEU A 543 -27.54 -49.09 -11.35
N THR A 544 -28.23 -49.46 -10.27
CA THR A 544 -28.82 -48.54 -9.27
C THR A 544 -27.76 -47.89 -8.38
N ALA A 545 -26.68 -48.61 -8.09
CA ALA A 545 -25.49 -48.09 -7.42
C ALA A 545 -24.81 -46.97 -8.21
N MET A 546 -24.53 -47.24 -9.49
CA MET A 546 -23.86 -46.29 -10.39
C MET A 546 -24.70 -45.04 -10.65
N THR A 547 -26.03 -45.17 -10.72
CA THR A 547 -26.94 -44.02 -10.88
C THR A 547 -26.99 -43.15 -9.63
N ASN A 548 -26.95 -43.73 -8.42
CA ASN A 548 -26.91 -42.96 -7.17
C ASN A 548 -25.58 -42.20 -6.96
N GLU A 549 -24.43 -42.81 -7.27
CA GLU A 549 -23.14 -42.10 -7.24
C GLU A 549 -23.10 -40.94 -8.24
N GLY A 550 -23.57 -41.17 -9.48
CA GLY A 550 -23.66 -40.12 -10.49
C GLY A 550 -24.57 -38.97 -10.08
N LEU A 551 -25.71 -39.27 -9.44
CA LEU A 551 -26.65 -38.27 -8.92
C LEU A 551 -26.03 -37.42 -7.80
N LEU A 552 -25.34 -38.04 -6.83
CA LEU A 552 -24.66 -37.31 -5.74
C LEU A 552 -23.54 -36.41 -6.27
N VAL A 553 -22.77 -36.90 -7.25
CA VAL A 553 -21.75 -36.09 -7.93
C VAL A 553 -22.39 -34.91 -8.68
N ALA A 554 -23.50 -35.12 -9.38
CA ALA A 554 -24.22 -34.05 -10.09
C ALA A 554 -24.79 -33.00 -9.12
N LEU A 555 -25.41 -33.43 -8.01
CA LEU A 555 -25.93 -32.54 -6.98
C LEU A 555 -24.81 -31.72 -6.33
N PHE A 556 -23.67 -32.34 -6.03
CA PHE A 556 -22.50 -31.63 -5.51
C PHE A 556 -22.10 -30.47 -6.43
N PHE A 557 -22.01 -30.71 -7.74
CA PHE A 557 -21.66 -29.66 -8.70
C PHE A 557 -22.73 -28.60 -8.86
N LEU A 558 -24.02 -28.98 -8.83
CA LEU A 558 -25.11 -28.02 -8.91
C LEU A 558 -25.09 -27.04 -7.73
N GLY A 559 -24.88 -27.57 -6.51
CA GLY A 559 -24.75 -26.72 -5.31
C GLY A 559 -23.50 -25.84 -5.35
N ASN A 560 -22.33 -26.40 -5.71
CA ASN A 560 -21.11 -25.61 -5.86
C ASN A 560 -21.25 -24.49 -6.89
N PHE A 561 -21.93 -24.77 -8.00
CA PHE A 561 -22.20 -23.76 -9.02
C PHE A 561 -23.11 -22.64 -8.49
N ALA A 562 -24.17 -22.98 -7.75
CA ALA A 562 -25.05 -21.98 -7.13
C ALA A 562 -24.30 -21.07 -6.14
N PHE A 563 -23.47 -21.64 -5.26
CA PHE A 563 -22.62 -20.88 -4.34
C PHE A 563 -21.60 -20.01 -5.09
N LEU A 564 -20.95 -20.55 -6.12
CA LEU A 564 -20.00 -19.79 -6.93
C LEU A 564 -20.68 -18.59 -7.59
N VAL A 565 -21.84 -18.78 -8.22
CA VAL A 565 -22.59 -17.68 -8.87
C VAL A 565 -22.96 -16.61 -7.85
N ALA A 566 -23.46 -16.99 -6.67
CA ALA A 566 -23.79 -16.03 -5.62
C ALA A 566 -22.58 -15.18 -5.19
N LEU A 567 -21.42 -15.81 -4.98
CA LEU A 567 -20.19 -15.09 -4.63
C LEU A 567 -19.66 -14.23 -5.78
N LEU A 568 -19.73 -14.70 -7.04
CA LEU A 568 -19.29 -13.93 -8.20
C LEU A 568 -20.16 -12.69 -8.42
N VAL A 569 -21.48 -12.81 -8.26
CA VAL A 569 -22.40 -11.67 -8.29
C VAL A 569 -22.04 -10.68 -7.18
N GLY A 570 -21.78 -11.19 -5.97
CA GLY A 570 -21.37 -10.38 -4.85
C GLY A 570 -20.07 -9.60 -5.06
N ILE A 571 -19.03 -10.25 -5.60
CA ILE A 571 -17.77 -9.58 -5.99
C ILE A 571 -18.04 -8.51 -7.06
N GLY A 572 -18.92 -8.79 -8.02
CA GLY A 572 -19.30 -7.85 -9.07
C GLY A 572 -19.95 -6.58 -8.51
N SER A 573 -20.81 -6.72 -7.50
CA SER A 573 -21.52 -5.62 -6.84
C SER A 573 -20.73 -4.89 -5.75
N SER A 574 -19.55 -5.41 -5.36
CA SER A 574 -18.70 -4.81 -4.31
C SER A 574 -17.94 -3.57 -4.79
#